data_AF-A0A821GML8-F1
#
_entry.id   AF-A0A821GML8-F1
#
_cell.length_a   1.000
_cell.length_b   1.000
_cell.length_c   1.000
_cell.angle_alpha   90.00
_cell.angle_beta   90.00
_cell.angle_gamma   90.00
#
_symmetry.space_group_name_H-M   'P 1'
#
loop_
_entity.id
_entity.type
_entity.pdbx_description
1 polymer ?
#
loop_
_entity_poly.entity_id
_entity_poly.type
_entity_poly.pdbx_seq_one_letter_code
_entity_poly.pdbx_strand_id
1 'polypeptide(L)'
;NFISFNDNLRDYLTVDDFRESYPRHPSIESVHLTNDERELYCDLRPYMNLAYTVSHRSTLPRIFAMFRGLGLRHLVVVNDKNEVVGMITRKDLARFRMKHKKGHTSIEELAISN
;
A
#
# COMPACT_ATOMS: atom_id res chain seq x y z
N ASN A 1 14.59 -27.20 -11.74
CA ASN A 1 14.34 -27.89 -10.46
C ASN A 1 13.35 -27.08 -9.63
N PHE A 2 12.08 -27.09 -10.06
CA PHE A 2 10.98 -26.60 -9.24
C PHE A 2 10.60 -27.75 -8.32
N ILE A 3 10.89 -27.62 -7.02
CA ILE A 3 10.41 -28.57 -6.03
C ILE A 3 8.89 -28.42 -6.02
N SER A 4 8.21 -29.52 -6.35
CA SER A 4 6.76 -29.68 -6.22
C SER A 4 6.36 -29.24 -4.81
N PHE A 5 5.64 -28.13 -4.69
CA PHE A 5 5.04 -27.72 -3.43
C PHE A 5 4.04 -28.81 -3.03
N ASN A 6 4.28 -29.41 -1.89
CA ASN A 6 3.49 -30.47 -1.32
C ASN A 6 2.11 -29.89 -0.93
N ASP A 7 1.03 -30.38 -1.52
CA ASP A 7 -0.38 -30.01 -1.25
C ASP A 7 -0.85 -30.51 0.14
N ASN A 8 -0.09 -30.22 1.20
CA ASN A 8 -0.60 -30.33 2.57
C ASN A 8 -1.34 -29.04 2.92
N LEU A 9 -2.67 -29.08 2.82
CA LEU A 9 -3.63 -28.02 3.17
C LEU A 9 -3.57 -27.52 4.65
N ARG A 10 -2.50 -27.77 5.40
CA ARG A 10 -2.38 -27.48 6.85
C ARG A 10 -1.38 -26.38 7.22
N ASP A 11 -0.59 -25.85 6.29
CA ASP A 11 0.53 -24.94 6.62
C ASP A 11 0.35 -23.48 6.16
N TYR A 12 -0.85 -23.07 5.72
CA TYR A 12 -1.12 -21.67 5.37
C TYR A 12 -1.53 -20.86 6.61
N LEU A 13 -0.99 -19.65 6.74
CA LEU A 13 -1.43 -18.70 7.76
C LEU A 13 -2.93 -18.41 7.60
N THR A 14 -3.64 -18.43 8.71
CA THR A 14 -5.04 -18.05 8.81
C THR A 14 -5.17 -16.56 9.13
N VAL A 15 -6.36 -16.00 8.96
CA VAL A 15 -6.63 -14.61 9.34
C VAL A 15 -6.44 -14.37 10.84
N ASP A 16 -6.69 -15.39 11.67
CA ASP A 16 -6.57 -15.25 13.12
C ASP A 16 -5.10 -15.13 13.57
N ASP A 17 -4.17 -15.77 12.86
CA ASP A 17 -2.72 -15.60 13.09
C ASP A 17 -2.28 -14.14 12.89
N PHE A 18 -2.86 -13.43 11.91
CA PHE A 18 -2.59 -12.00 11.70
C PHE A 18 -3.23 -11.10 12.77
N ARG A 19 -4.32 -11.56 13.41
CA ARG A 19 -5.09 -10.78 14.38
C ARG A 19 -4.56 -10.89 15.80
N GLU A 20 -3.87 -11.98 16.14
CA GLU A 20 -3.36 -12.24 17.48
C GLU A 20 -2.50 -11.09 18.03
N SER A 21 -1.67 -10.50 17.17
CA SER A 21 -0.79 -9.37 17.52
C SER A 21 -1.45 -7.99 17.37
N TYR A 22 -2.73 -7.91 17.01
CA TYR A 22 -3.42 -6.62 16.85
C TYR A 22 -3.75 -6.01 18.22
N PRO A 23 -3.61 -4.68 18.43
CA PRO A 23 -3.17 -3.67 17.46
C PRO A 23 -1.65 -3.42 17.46
N ARG A 24 -0.91 -4.05 18.37
CA ARG A 24 0.52 -3.80 18.59
C ARG A 24 1.35 -4.95 18.04
N HIS A 25 1.66 -4.85 16.75
CA HIS A 25 2.53 -5.78 16.08
C HIS A 25 3.96 -5.72 16.65
N PRO A 26 4.68 -6.86 16.68
CA PRO A 26 6.08 -6.89 17.07
C PRO A 26 6.92 -6.02 16.13
N SER A 27 8.00 -5.45 16.65
CA SER A 27 8.93 -4.64 15.86
C SER A 27 9.88 -5.53 15.05
N ILE A 28 10.47 -5.00 13.97
CA ILE A 28 11.37 -5.79 13.12
C ILE A 28 12.62 -6.25 13.88
N GLU A 29 13.04 -5.50 14.90
CA GLU A 29 14.20 -5.83 15.73
C GLU A 29 13.99 -7.09 16.59
N SER A 30 12.74 -7.47 16.83
CA SER A 30 12.39 -8.70 17.55
C SER A 30 12.42 -9.96 16.68
N VAL A 31 12.56 -9.79 15.36
CA VAL A 31 12.64 -10.90 14.40
C VAL A 31 14.10 -11.28 14.23
N HIS A 32 14.44 -12.52 14.57
CA HIS A 32 15.79 -13.06 14.44
C HIS A 32 15.80 -14.18 13.39
N LEU A 33 16.62 -14.00 12.35
CA LEU A 33 16.81 -14.95 11.26
C LEU A 33 18.27 -15.37 11.22
N THR A 34 18.50 -16.67 11.09
CA THR A 34 19.81 -17.25 10.77
C THR A 34 20.27 -16.85 9.36
N ASN A 35 21.55 -17.04 9.06
CA ASN A 35 22.07 -16.75 7.72
C ASN A 35 21.41 -17.63 6.65
N ASP A 36 21.18 -18.90 6.96
CA ASP A 36 20.55 -19.85 6.02
C ASP A 36 19.10 -19.46 5.72
N GLU A 37 18.34 -18.98 6.71
CA GLU A 37 16.95 -18.52 6.52
C GLU A 37 16.85 -17.27 5.65
N ARG A 38 17.87 -16.39 5.65
CA ARG A 38 17.89 -15.18 4.83
C ARG A 38 18.04 -15.48 3.34
N GLU A 39 18.62 -16.63 3.00
CA GLU A 39 18.78 -17.10 1.63
C GLU A 39 17.53 -17.82 1.10
N LEU A 40 16.49 -17.99 1.94
CA LEU A 40 15.23 -18.59 1.54
C LEU A 40 14.33 -17.59 0.82
N TYR A 41 13.47 -18.12 -0.06
CA TYR A 41 12.41 -17.36 -0.70
C TYR A 41 11.13 -17.41 0.13
N CYS A 42 10.50 -16.25 0.31
CA CYS A 42 9.18 -16.15 0.91
C CYS A 42 8.13 -15.85 -0.18
N ASP A 43 7.15 -16.75 -0.34
CA ASP A 43 6.03 -16.51 -1.24
C ASP A 43 4.93 -15.68 -0.56
N LEU A 44 4.85 -14.41 -0.95
CA LEU A 44 3.86 -13.47 -0.41
C LEU A 44 2.53 -13.48 -1.18
N ARG A 45 2.44 -14.18 -2.33
CA ARG A 45 1.25 -14.16 -3.19
C ARG A 45 -0.07 -14.48 -2.48
N PRO A 46 -0.18 -15.49 -1.59
CA PRO A 46 -1.44 -15.78 -0.90
C PRO A 46 -1.83 -14.72 0.16
N TYR A 47 -0.89 -13.87 0.57
CA TYR A 47 -1.08 -12.91 1.67
C TYR A 47 -1.14 -11.46 1.19
N MET A 48 -0.85 -11.19 -0.08
CA MET A 48 -0.90 -9.85 -0.67
C MET A 48 -2.34 -9.45 -1.05
N ASN A 49 -2.66 -8.17 -0.86
CA ASN A 49 -3.89 -7.58 -1.37
C ASN A 49 -3.68 -7.01 -2.78
N LEU A 50 -4.75 -7.00 -3.60
CA LEU A 50 -4.78 -6.23 -4.84
C LEU A 50 -4.75 -4.72 -4.52
N ALA A 51 -3.71 -4.04 -4.98
CA ALA A 51 -3.55 -2.61 -4.77
C ALA A 51 -4.43 -1.81 -5.72
N TYR A 52 -5.10 -0.77 -5.19
CA TYR A 52 -5.69 0.26 -6.04
C TYR A 52 -4.59 1.05 -6.74
N THR A 53 -4.78 1.36 -8.02
CA THR A 53 -3.82 2.08 -8.84
C THR A 53 -4.43 3.32 -9.50
N VAL A 54 -3.58 4.28 -9.82
CA VAL A 54 -3.89 5.42 -10.71
C VAL A 54 -2.79 5.59 -11.74
N SER A 55 -3.15 6.09 -12.93
CA SER A 55 -2.15 6.53 -13.91
C SER A 55 -1.35 7.70 -13.36
N HIS A 56 -0.06 7.77 -13.69
CA HIS A 56 0.83 8.91 -13.42
C HIS A 56 0.35 10.25 -14.00
N ARG A 57 -0.62 10.23 -14.92
CA ARG A 57 -1.26 11.42 -15.51
C ARG A 57 -2.54 11.84 -14.78
N SER A 58 -2.93 11.13 -13.72
CA SER A 58 -4.18 11.38 -13.01
C SER A 58 -4.15 12.74 -12.31
N THR A 59 -5.26 13.47 -12.40
CA THR A 59 -5.37 14.78 -11.75
C THR A 59 -5.57 14.65 -10.25
N LEU A 60 -5.11 15.66 -9.51
CA LEU A 60 -5.23 15.68 -8.05
C LEU A 60 -6.69 15.58 -7.53
N PRO A 61 -7.71 16.23 -8.13
CA PRO A 61 -9.11 16.02 -7.72
C PRO A 61 -9.56 14.56 -7.85
N ARG A 62 -9.18 13.88 -8.93
CA ARG A 62 -9.50 12.46 -9.14
C ARG A 62 -8.82 11.59 -8.09
N ILE A 63 -7.54 11.83 -7.85
CA ILE A 63 -6.75 11.13 -6.82
C ILE A 63 -7.41 11.34 -5.44
N PHE A 64 -7.75 12.57 -5.09
CA PHE A 64 -8.36 12.90 -3.80
C PHE A 64 -9.72 12.24 -3.62
N ALA A 65 -10.59 12.31 -4.65
CA ALA A 65 -11.90 11.65 -4.63
C ALA A 65 -11.77 10.14 -4.45
N MET A 66 -10.87 9.48 -5.19
CA MET A 66 -10.66 8.04 -5.08
C MET A 66 -10.09 7.64 -3.73
N PHE A 67 -9.05 8.35 -3.27
CA PHE A 67 -8.38 8.07 -2.00
C PHE A 67 -9.33 8.24 -0.80
N ARG A 68 -10.10 9.34 -0.76
CA ARG A 68 -11.06 9.62 0.32
C ARG A 68 -12.31 8.75 0.22
N GLY A 69 -12.84 8.55 -0.98
CA GLY A 69 -14.06 7.77 -1.21
C GLY A 69 -13.90 6.30 -0.83
N LEU A 70 -12.71 5.73 -1.07
CA LEU A 70 -12.41 4.33 -0.73
C LEU A 70 -11.68 4.17 0.62
N GLY A 71 -11.42 5.26 1.36
CA GLY A 71 -10.77 5.21 2.67
C GLY A 71 -9.31 4.70 2.62
N LEU A 72 -8.60 4.91 1.51
CA LEU A 72 -7.29 4.31 1.28
C LEU A 72 -6.23 4.80 2.29
N ARG A 73 -5.17 3.99 2.41
CA ARG A 73 -3.92 4.34 3.11
C ARG A 73 -2.78 4.62 2.15
N HIS A 74 -2.70 3.80 1.11
CA HIS A 74 -1.71 3.86 0.05
C HIS A 74 -2.42 3.72 -1.27
N LEU A 75 -1.97 4.47 -2.26
CA LEU A 75 -2.46 4.43 -3.62
C LEU A 75 -1.26 4.33 -4.56
N VAL A 76 -1.18 3.27 -5.35
CA VAL A 76 -0.04 3.01 -6.23
C VAL A 76 -0.19 3.83 -7.52
N VAL A 77 0.90 4.46 -7.95
CA VAL A 77 0.96 5.20 -9.22
C VAL A 77 1.67 4.35 -10.24
N VAL A 78 1.03 4.13 -11.40
CA VAL A 78 1.56 3.33 -12.50
C VAL A 78 1.71 4.15 -13.78
N ASN A 79 2.66 3.76 -14.62
CA ASN A 79 2.83 4.35 -15.95
C ASN A 79 1.92 3.70 -17.02
N ASP A 80 2.06 4.13 -18.27
CA ASP A 80 1.28 3.62 -19.41
C ASP A 80 1.55 2.12 -19.72
N LYS A 81 2.61 1.52 -19.13
CA LYS A 81 2.95 0.10 -19.21
C LYS A 81 2.56 -0.71 -17.97
N ASN A 82 1.80 -0.10 -17.05
CA ASN A 82 1.44 -0.68 -15.74
C ASN A 82 2.65 -0.96 -14.83
N GLU A 83 3.77 -0.27 -15.03
CA GLU A 83 4.93 -0.34 -14.15
C GLU A 83 4.74 0.65 -12.99
N VAL A 84 5.09 0.24 -11.77
CA VAL A 84 4.99 1.09 -10.58
C VAL A 84 6.04 2.20 -10.67
N VAL A 85 5.59 3.46 -10.63
CA VAL A 85 6.46 4.65 -10.69
C VAL A 85 6.35 5.53 -9.45
N GLY A 86 5.44 5.22 -8.53
CA GLY A 86 5.32 5.96 -7.29
C GLY A 86 4.19 5.45 -6.38
N MET A 87 4.04 6.13 -5.25
CA MET A 87 2.99 5.86 -4.27
C MET A 87 2.49 7.18 -3.67
N ILE A 88 1.18 7.27 -3.45
CA ILE A 88 0.51 8.38 -2.80
C ILE A 88 -0.03 7.91 -1.46
N THR A 89 0.23 8.68 -0.42
CA THR A 89 -0.22 8.44 0.95
C THR A 89 -1.06 9.60 1.48
N ARG A 90 -1.60 9.45 2.69
CA ARG A 90 -2.32 10.54 3.38
C ARG A 90 -1.44 11.78 3.59
N LYS A 91 -0.15 11.59 3.88
CA LYS A 91 0.78 12.70 4.12
C LYS A 91 0.94 13.56 2.86
N ASP A 92 0.97 12.93 1.69
CA ASP A 92 1.12 13.63 0.41
C ASP A 92 -0.13 14.48 0.10
N LEU A 93 -1.32 13.93 0.33
CA LEU A 93 -2.58 14.64 0.08
C LEU A 93 -2.90 15.70 1.13
N ALA A 94 -2.44 15.53 2.37
CA ALA A 94 -2.66 16.50 3.45
C ALA A 94 -2.01 17.87 3.17
N ARG A 95 -1.05 17.93 2.24
CA ARG A 95 -0.42 19.17 1.76
C ARG A 95 -1.31 20.00 0.86
N PHE A 96 -2.44 19.49 0.38
CA PHE A 96 -3.28 20.21 -0.58
C PHE A 96 -4.64 20.56 0.01
N ARG A 97 -5.08 21.79 -0.21
CA ARG A 97 -6.42 22.28 0.14
C ARG A 97 -7.19 22.63 -1.13
N MET A 98 -8.29 21.92 -1.35
CA MET A 98 -9.22 22.21 -2.45
C MET A 98 -10.33 23.15 -1.97
N LYS A 99 -10.55 24.26 -2.70
CA LYS A 99 -11.63 25.22 -2.44
C LYS A 99 -12.58 25.24 -3.63
N HIS A 100 -13.88 25.22 -3.35
CA HIS A 100 -14.92 25.41 -4.36
C HIS A 100 -15.57 26.79 -4.19
N LYS A 101 -15.60 27.60 -5.26
CA LYS A 101 -16.32 28.89 -5.30
C LYS A 101 -17.02 29.05 -6.65
N LYS A 102 -18.36 29.16 -6.65
CA LYS A 102 -19.19 29.49 -7.82
C LYS A 102 -18.78 28.77 -9.12
N GLY A 103 -18.60 27.45 -9.08
CA GLY A 103 -18.20 26.64 -10.24
C GLY A 103 -16.70 26.55 -10.52
N HIS A 104 -15.87 27.33 -9.82
CA HIS A 104 -14.41 27.24 -9.89
C HIS A 104 -13.86 26.38 -8.75
N THR A 105 -12.99 25.43 -9.08
CA THR A 105 -12.24 24.62 -8.11
C THR A 105 -10.79 25.09 -8.12
N SER A 106 -10.30 25.65 -7.02
CA SER A 106 -8.89 26.00 -6.86
C SER A 106 -8.21 25.02 -5.90
N ILE A 107 -6.95 24.71 -6.19
CA ILE A 107 -6.11 23.86 -5.34
C ILE A 107 -4.96 24.73 -4.86
N GLU A 108 -4.75 24.75 -3.55
CA GLU A 108 -3.63 25.42 -2.91
C GLU A 108 -2.75 24.38 -2.24
N GLU A 109 -1.45 24.45 -2.48
CA GLU A 109 -0.48 23.71 -1.67
C GLU A 109 -0.23 24.48 -0.37
N LEU A 110 -0.33 23.77 0.74
CA LEU A 110 -0.09 24.26 2.09
C LEU A 110 1.40 24.10 2.38
N ALA A 111 2.04 25.18 2.83
CA ALA A 111 3.36 25.10 3.44
C ALA A 111 3.22 24.33 4.77
N ILE A 112 3.45 23.03 4.74
CA ILE A 112 3.56 22.23 5.97
C ILE A 112 5.00 22.43 6.47
N SER A 113 5.16 23.02 7.66
CA SER A 113 6.46 23.01 8.34
C SER A 113 6.84 21.56 8.63
N ASN A 114 8.05 21.16 8.22
CA ASN A 114 8.65 19.90 8.63
C ASN A 114 8.88 19.85 10.14
#